data_AF-A0A6I5NH48-F1
#
_entry.id   AF-A0A6I5NH48-F1
#
_cell.length_a   1.000
_cell.length_b   1.000
_cell.length_c   1.000
_cell.angle_alpha   90.00
_cell.angle_beta   90.00
_cell.angle_gamma   90.00
#
_symmetry.space_group_name_H-M   'P 1'
#
loop_
_entity.id
_entity.type
_entity.pdbx_description
1 polymer ?
#
loop_
_entity_poly.entity_id
_entity_poly.type
_entity_poly.pdbx_seq_one_letter_code
_entity_poly.pdbx_strand_id
1 'polypeptide(L)'
;MTSQDSKNCLEEQAMKTSFYRKFWLVVIPVFLLAACSRQSDRISPPASADLPKTASSTVGQGGRADADVAKAVESVYTSLEIDDCAVLETEEESSGQAWRCEGYQDIPLYVTESDARFDVDAGIPNAEWTTSGRPFNSIGDTVEWRVHDGEPVAAILRFNFETGGSPNTRSSELAVFSIGRERSPGCLVDWVTADAQPSQNVAARQLADQQAEGFDCASDRSPDRSQAAAELQLPNSVMGTFDRTQAACAETTTTSRLTILQDRLDFYYGYATVDRVVFRAGGYDIDAILFQLEGQVEVRPEAVEYRLEPNTQGDGIRLGASYFSEDRLSLVRCDES
;
A
#
# COMPACT_ATOMS: atom_id res chain seq x y z
N MET A 1 -35.32 56.77 -23.28
CA MET A 1 -35.06 56.58 -21.84
C MET A 1 -33.82 55.70 -21.70
N THR A 2 -32.74 56.31 -21.24
CA THR A 2 -31.42 55.74 -20.89
C THR A 2 -31.51 54.89 -19.62
N SER A 3 -30.91 53.69 -19.57
CA SER A 3 -29.57 53.34 -19.03
C SER A 3 -29.49 53.19 -17.50
N GLN A 4 -28.79 52.12 -17.06
CA GLN A 4 -28.25 51.84 -15.71
C GLN A 4 -29.23 51.47 -14.59
N ASP A 5 -29.10 50.25 -14.04
CA ASP A 5 -28.73 49.98 -12.63
C ASP A 5 -29.18 48.58 -12.17
N SER A 6 -28.26 47.62 -12.30
CA SER A 6 -28.23 46.44 -11.44
C SER A 6 -26.79 46.30 -10.95
N LYS A 7 -26.44 47.16 -9.99
CA LYS A 7 -25.25 47.06 -9.16
C LYS A 7 -25.66 47.38 -7.72
N ASN A 8 -25.21 46.51 -6.83
CA ASN A 8 -24.97 46.71 -5.40
C ASN A 8 -26.20 46.72 -4.48
N CYS A 9 -26.30 45.67 -3.67
CA CYS A 9 -26.12 45.78 -2.22
C CYS A 9 -25.76 44.40 -1.65
N LEU A 10 -24.49 44.03 -1.82
CA LEU A 10 -23.74 43.20 -0.88
C LEU A 10 -22.91 44.18 -0.06
N GLU A 11 -23.29 44.40 1.20
CA GLU A 11 -22.40 44.76 2.32
C GLU A 11 -23.28 45.14 3.52
N GLU A 12 -23.34 44.28 4.52
CA GLU A 12 -23.18 44.78 5.89
C GLU A 12 -22.38 43.75 6.68
N GLN A 13 -21.15 44.15 6.96
CA GLN A 13 -20.20 43.42 7.76
C GLN A 13 -20.48 43.54 9.25
N ALA A 14 -20.05 42.50 9.94
CA ALA A 14 -19.29 42.55 11.18
C ALA A 14 -19.99 42.78 12.53
N MET A 15 -19.52 41.93 13.46
CA MET A 15 -18.88 42.29 14.72
C MET A 15 -19.63 41.87 16.00
N LYS A 16 -18.83 41.24 16.88
CA LYS A 16 -18.91 41.16 18.36
C LYS A 16 -19.39 39.81 18.91
N THR A 17 -18.46 38.93 19.35
CA THR A 17 -17.87 38.85 20.71
C THR A 17 -18.95 38.65 21.77
N SER A 18 -18.92 37.71 22.71
CA SER A 18 -17.84 37.27 23.59
C SER A 18 -18.44 36.22 24.54
N PHE A 19 -17.58 35.35 25.09
CA PHE A 19 -17.62 34.80 26.45
C PHE A 19 -18.96 34.80 27.22
N TYR A 20 -19.36 33.64 27.77
CA TYR A 20 -19.49 33.54 29.23
C TYR A 20 -19.41 32.09 29.72
N ARG A 21 -18.64 31.94 30.81
CA ARG A 21 -18.25 30.74 31.53
C ARG A 21 -18.86 30.83 32.94
N LYS A 22 -19.45 29.73 33.44
CA LYS A 22 -19.78 29.39 34.85
C LYS A 22 -20.80 30.26 35.64
N PHE A 23 -21.86 29.64 36.20
CA PHE A 23 -22.04 29.31 37.65
C PHE A 23 -23.49 28.87 37.96
N TRP A 24 -23.63 27.68 38.57
CA TRP A 24 -24.52 27.32 39.72
C TRP A 24 -25.98 27.83 39.79
N LEU A 25 -26.96 26.91 39.83
CA LEU A 25 -27.67 26.48 41.05
C LEU A 25 -28.88 25.57 40.78
N VAL A 26 -29.04 24.65 41.73
CA VAL A 26 -30.03 23.57 41.93
C VAL A 26 -31.48 24.08 42.05
N VAL A 27 -32.43 23.39 41.40
CA VAL A 27 -33.76 23.07 41.97
C VAL A 27 -34.24 21.71 41.43
N ILE A 28 -34.45 20.76 42.35
CA ILE A 28 -35.10 19.46 42.13
C ILE A 28 -36.62 19.65 42.30
N PRO A 29 -37.44 19.00 41.45
CA PRO A 29 -38.60 18.31 41.99
C PRO A 29 -38.69 16.86 41.51
N VAL A 30 -38.91 16.00 42.50
CA VAL A 30 -39.22 14.58 42.41
C VAL A 30 -40.48 14.36 41.56
N PHE A 31 -40.39 13.55 40.52
CA PHE A 31 -41.52 12.83 39.96
C PHE A 31 -41.14 11.36 39.76
N LEU A 32 -41.76 10.52 40.59
CA LEU A 32 -41.93 9.08 40.39
C LEU A 32 -42.64 8.83 39.06
N LEU A 33 -42.19 7.85 38.27
CA LEU A 33 -43.04 6.86 37.57
C LEU A 33 -42.19 5.83 36.78
N ALA A 34 -42.48 4.56 37.09
CA ALA A 34 -42.38 3.35 36.24
C ALA A 34 -41.02 2.97 35.62
N ALA A 35 -40.29 2.09 36.33
CA ALA A 35 -39.28 1.23 35.75
C ALA A 35 -39.95 0.04 35.02
N CYS A 36 -39.78 -0.04 33.69
CA CYS A 36 -39.95 -1.29 32.94
C CYS A 36 -38.55 -1.85 32.66
N SER A 37 -38.18 -2.91 33.37
CA SER A 37 -36.98 -3.71 33.13
C SER A 37 -37.19 -4.56 31.87
N ARG A 38 -36.34 -4.35 30.84
CA ARG A 38 -36.20 -5.32 29.74
C ARG A 38 -35.02 -6.25 30.06
N GLN A 39 -35.38 -7.49 30.34
CA GLN A 39 -34.51 -8.65 30.48
C GLN A 39 -33.90 -8.96 29.11
N SER A 40 -32.58 -8.81 28.97
CA SER A 40 -31.84 -9.45 27.87
C SER A 40 -31.54 -10.88 28.28
N ASP A 41 -32.29 -11.82 27.73
CA ASP A 41 -32.01 -13.24 27.87
C ASP A 41 -30.66 -13.56 27.21
N ARG A 42 -29.71 -13.99 28.04
CA ARG A 42 -28.46 -14.60 27.61
C ARG A 42 -28.80 -15.98 27.04
N ILE A 43 -28.53 -16.17 25.76
CA ILE A 43 -28.48 -17.49 25.14
C ILE A 43 -27.18 -18.14 25.62
N SER A 44 -27.30 -19.16 26.48
CA SER A 44 -26.21 -20.08 26.79
C SER A 44 -25.93 -20.99 25.58
N PRO A 45 -24.65 -21.31 25.29
CA PRO A 45 -24.33 -22.33 24.29
C PRO A 45 -24.66 -23.73 24.83
N PRO A 46 -25.09 -24.67 23.97
CA PRO A 46 -25.33 -26.05 24.39
C PRO A 46 -24.02 -26.79 24.64
N ALA A 47 -24.11 -27.70 25.60
CA ALA A 47 -23.05 -28.55 26.13
C ALA A 47 -22.36 -29.40 25.05
N SER A 48 -21.04 -29.51 25.19
CA SER A 48 -20.19 -30.47 24.49
C SER A 48 -20.67 -31.90 24.76
N ALA A 49 -21.00 -32.63 23.70
CA ALA A 49 -21.24 -34.06 23.75
C ALA A 49 -19.91 -34.82 23.78
N ASP A 50 -19.90 -35.87 24.60
CA ASP A 50 -18.81 -36.78 24.89
C ASP A 50 -18.14 -37.42 23.65
N LEU A 51 -16.81 -37.42 23.66
CA LEU A 51 -15.98 -38.28 22.80
C LEU A 51 -15.50 -39.49 23.60
N PRO A 52 -15.68 -40.74 23.11
CA PRO A 52 -15.20 -41.92 23.80
C PRO A 52 -13.68 -42.09 23.65
N LYS A 53 -13.03 -42.37 24.79
CA LYS A 53 -11.65 -42.89 24.87
C LYS A 53 -11.54 -44.26 24.20
N THR A 54 -10.76 -44.34 23.14
CA THR A 54 -9.92 -45.48 22.69
C THR A 54 -9.03 -44.92 21.58
N ALA A 55 -7.81 -45.32 21.28
CA ALA A 55 -6.80 -46.17 21.87
C ALA A 55 -5.48 -45.76 21.18
N SER A 56 -4.36 -45.97 21.88
CA SER A 56 -3.01 -45.71 21.38
C SER A 56 -2.69 -46.56 20.15
N SER A 57 -2.08 -45.97 19.12
CA SER A 57 -1.24 -46.70 18.18
C SER A 57 -0.06 -45.86 17.75
N THR A 58 1.11 -46.34 18.14
CA THR A 58 2.45 -45.87 17.81
C THR A 58 2.76 -46.19 16.34
N VAL A 59 3.11 -45.18 15.55
CA VAL A 59 3.99 -45.35 14.39
C VAL A 59 5.10 -44.32 14.50
N GLY A 60 6.33 -44.83 14.59
CA GLY A 60 7.54 -44.03 14.66
C GLY A 60 8.06 -43.60 13.29
N GLN A 61 9.06 -42.73 13.37
CA GLN A 61 9.99 -42.27 12.34
C GLN A 61 9.45 -41.31 11.26
N GLY A 62 9.88 -40.07 11.39
CA GLY A 62 9.97 -39.08 10.32
C GLY A 62 10.63 -37.84 10.92
N GLY A 63 11.79 -37.43 10.40
CA GLY A 63 12.65 -36.42 11.00
C GLY A 63 11.93 -35.12 11.34
N ARG A 64 12.40 -34.46 12.40
CA ARG A 64 12.24 -33.01 12.54
C ARG A 64 12.90 -32.40 11.30
N ALA A 65 12.10 -32.07 10.30
CA ALA A 65 12.35 -30.83 9.60
C ALA A 65 12.24 -29.76 10.68
N ASP A 66 13.37 -29.13 11.01
CA ASP A 66 13.31 -27.79 11.58
C ASP A 66 12.59 -26.96 10.52
N ALA A 67 11.27 -26.84 10.70
CA ALA A 67 10.52 -25.78 10.06
C ALA A 67 11.16 -24.52 10.60
N ASP A 68 11.93 -23.86 9.75
CA ASP A 68 12.38 -22.50 9.98
C ASP A 68 11.10 -21.69 10.15
N VAL A 69 10.70 -21.47 11.40
CA VAL A 69 9.58 -20.59 11.71
C VAL A 69 10.11 -19.21 11.40
N ALA A 70 9.93 -18.79 10.15
CA ALA A 70 10.13 -17.41 9.75
C ALA A 70 9.35 -16.56 10.76
N LYS A 71 10.07 -15.83 11.60
CA LYS A 71 9.47 -14.97 12.63
C LYS A 71 8.55 -14.00 11.90
N ALA A 72 7.30 -13.93 12.35
CA ALA A 72 6.31 -13.06 11.73
C ALA A 72 6.70 -11.59 11.95
N VAL A 73 6.65 -10.78 10.89
CA VAL A 73 6.82 -9.32 10.99
C VAL A 73 5.51 -8.69 11.45
N GLU A 74 5.56 -7.93 12.54
CA GLU A 74 4.38 -7.36 13.20
C GLU A 74 4.16 -5.88 12.79
N SER A 75 2.89 -5.43 12.78
CA SER A 75 2.55 -4.00 12.68
C SER A 75 2.46 -3.39 14.07
N VAL A 76 3.14 -2.28 14.29
CA VAL A 76 2.93 -1.40 15.45
C VAL A 76 2.61 0.01 14.97
N TYR A 77 1.79 0.77 15.70
CA TYR A 77 1.31 2.07 15.26
C TYR A 77 1.68 3.16 16.26
N THR A 78 2.15 4.30 15.75
CA THR A 78 2.35 5.53 16.53
C THR A 78 1.65 6.70 15.86
N SER A 79 1.31 7.72 16.64
CA SER A 79 0.82 9.00 16.12
C SER A 79 1.98 9.88 15.65
N LEU A 80 1.74 10.72 14.65
CA LEU A 80 2.62 11.75 14.14
C LEU A 80 1.86 13.08 14.11
N GLU A 81 1.93 13.81 15.23
CA GLU A 81 1.33 15.13 15.37
C GLU A 81 2.44 16.18 15.28
N ILE A 82 2.54 16.86 14.14
CA ILE A 82 3.67 17.79 13.84
C ILE A 82 3.78 18.91 14.90
N ASP A 83 2.64 19.38 15.39
CA ASP A 83 2.56 20.45 16.40
C ASP A 83 3.20 20.06 17.75
N ASP A 84 3.32 18.76 18.04
CA ASP A 84 3.95 18.23 19.25
C ASP A 84 5.46 17.96 19.07
N CYS A 85 5.98 18.10 17.85
CA CYS A 85 7.37 17.80 17.52
C CYS A 85 8.33 18.92 17.89
N ALA A 86 9.59 18.56 18.18
CA ALA A 86 10.64 19.53 18.44
C ALA A 86 11.07 20.21 17.14
N VAL A 87 10.90 21.53 17.04
CA VAL A 87 11.38 22.33 15.91
C VAL A 87 12.90 22.31 15.86
N LEU A 88 13.47 21.94 14.72
CA LEU A 88 14.91 21.92 14.47
C LEU A 88 15.36 23.21 13.78
N GLU A 89 14.65 23.60 12.72
CA GLU A 89 14.99 24.74 11.86
C GLU A 89 13.73 25.43 11.37
N THR A 90 13.82 26.75 11.17
CA THR A 90 12.75 27.56 10.58
C THR A 90 13.39 28.48 9.54
N GLU A 91 12.97 28.39 8.29
CA GLU A 91 13.41 29.25 7.20
C GLU A 91 12.37 30.37 6.95
N GLU A 92 12.59 31.53 7.56
CA GLU A 92 11.62 32.64 7.51
C GLU A 92 11.37 33.19 6.09
N GLU A 93 12.35 33.08 5.19
CA GLU A 93 12.28 33.63 3.82
C GLU A 93 11.61 32.68 2.82
N SER A 94 11.70 31.36 3.03
CA SER A 94 11.16 30.30 2.14
C SER A 94 9.90 29.64 2.70
N SER A 95 9.48 30.01 3.91
CA SER A 95 8.42 29.36 4.69
C SER A 95 8.67 27.89 5.03
N GLY A 96 9.89 27.39 4.88
CA GLY A 96 10.24 26.02 5.24
C GLY A 96 10.44 25.81 6.75
N GLN A 97 10.18 24.60 7.23
CA GLN A 97 10.38 24.23 8.63
C GLN A 97 10.78 22.75 8.76
N ALA A 98 11.63 22.44 9.73
CA ALA A 98 12.06 21.08 10.03
C ALA A 98 11.74 20.73 11.50
N TRP A 99 11.32 19.49 11.73
CA TRP A 99 10.95 18.96 13.03
C TRP A 99 11.60 17.60 13.29
N ARG A 100 11.88 17.34 14.56
CA ARG A 100 12.16 16.01 15.10
C ARG A 100 10.95 15.55 15.90
N CYS A 101 10.29 14.53 15.42
CA CYS A 101 9.14 13.90 16.04
C CYS A 101 9.55 12.62 16.78
N GLU A 102 8.83 12.31 17.85
CA GLU A 102 8.92 10.99 18.47
C GLU A 102 8.38 9.93 17.48
N GLY A 103 9.08 8.80 17.39
CA GLY A 103 8.65 7.66 16.58
C GLY A 103 8.44 6.42 17.45
N TYR A 104 8.85 5.26 16.96
CA TYR A 104 8.76 4.01 17.71
C TYR A 104 10.10 3.66 18.37
N GLN A 105 10.05 3.36 19.67
CA GLN A 105 11.24 3.11 20.50
C GLN A 105 12.22 4.31 20.46
N ASP A 106 13.48 4.08 20.11
CA ASP A 106 14.52 5.09 19.97
C ASP A 106 14.66 5.62 18.54
N ILE A 107 13.76 5.25 17.63
CA ILE A 107 13.76 5.69 16.22
C ILE A 107 12.91 6.96 16.07
N PRO A 108 13.53 8.14 15.94
CA PRO A 108 12.81 9.38 15.66
C PRO A 108 12.30 9.43 14.22
N LEU A 109 11.36 10.32 13.97
CA LEU A 109 11.04 10.78 12.63
C LEU A 109 11.56 12.20 12.43
N TYR A 110 12.16 12.46 11.28
CA TYR A 110 12.56 13.79 10.84
C TYR A 110 11.61 14.22 9.75
N VAL A 111 10.86 15.28 10.01
CA VAL A 111 9.87 15.82 9.08
C VAL A 111 10.39 17.17 8.60
N THR A 112 10.38 17.41 7.31
CA THR A 112 10.76 18.71 6.74
C THR A 112 9.67 19.16 5.79
N GLU A 113 9.32 20.44 5.84
CA GLU A 113 8.39 21.06 4.91
C GLU A 113 9.10 22.20 4.19
N SER A 114 8.96 22.25 2.88
CA SER A 114 9.41 23.36 2.05
C SER A 114 8.58 23.39 0.76
N ASP A 115 8.19 24.59 0.32
CA ASP A 115 7.35 24.80 -0.87
C ASP A 115 6.07 23.93 -0.86
N ALA A 116 5.36 23.92 0.27
CA ALA A 116 4.11 23.17 0.51
C ALA A 116 4.24 21.65 0.27
N ARG A 117 5.41 21.09 0.59
CA ARG A 117 5.70 19.66 0.47
C ARG A 117 6.40 19.17 1.71
N PHE A 118 5.83 18.13 2.31
CA PHE A 118 6.50 17.40 3.35
C PHE A 118 7.44 16.36 2.76
N ASP A 119 8.53 16.12 3.47
CA ASP A 119 9.44 14.99 3.32
C ASP A 119 9.71 14.39 4.71
N VAL A 120 9.96 13.08 4.76
CA VAL A 120 10.07 12.35 6.03
C VAL A 120 11.18 11.32 5.94
N ASP A 121 12.04 11.30 6.94
CA ASP A 121 13.02 10.23 7.17
C ASP A 121 12.77 9.56 8.53
N ALA A 122 13.02 8.25 8.61
CA ALA A 122 12.97 7.48 9.85
C ALA A 122 14.38 7.10 10.33
N GLY A 123 14.68 7.35 11.60
CA GLY A 123 16.00 7.09 12.18
C GLY A 123 16.99 8.20 11.83
N ILE A 124 18.14 7.85 11.27
CA ILE A 124 19.13 8.84 10.82
C ILE A 124 18.67 9.47 9.49
N PRO A 125 18.50 10.80 9.39
CA PRO A 125 18.01 11.44 8.18
C PRO A 125 19.11 11.52 7.10
N ASN A 126 18.69 11.69 5.85
CA ASN A 126 19.57 12.02 4.73
C ASN A 126 19.28 13.45 4.23
N ALA A 127 20.00 13.90 3.19
CA ALA A 127 19.81 15.22 2.57
C ALA A 127 19.00 15.15 1.26
N GLU A 128 18.54 13.97 0.86
CA GLU A 128 17.79 13.73 -0.36
C GLU A 128 16.33 14.10 -0.18
N TRP A 129 15.78 14.84 -1.14
CA TRP A 129 14.40 15.29 -1.09
C TRP A 129 13.51 14.43 -1.99
N THR A 130 12.79 13.48 -1.39
CA THR A 130 12.03 12.44 -2.11
C THR A 130 10.77 12.95 -2.79
N THR A 131 10.22 14.06 -2.30
CA THR A 131 9.02 14.70 -2.86
C THR A 131 9.33 15.80 -3.87
N SER A 132 10.59 15.91 -4.32
CA SER A 132 11.02 16.97 -5.23
C SER A 132 10.34 16.80 -6.59
N GLY A 133 9.73 17.87 -7.11
CA GLY A 133 8.98 17.82 -8.36
C GLY A 133 7.66 17.04 -8.30
N ARG A 134 7.29 16.46 -7.14
CA ARG A 134 5.95 15.90 -6.92
C ARG A 134 4.92 17.01 -6.66
N PRO A 135 3.62 16.75 -6.75
CA PRO A 135 2.60 17.72 -6.35
C PRO A 135 2.72 18.14 -4.88
N PHE A 136 2.07 19.23 -4.51
CA PHE A 136 1.91 19.62 -3.11
C PHE A 136 1.28 18.49 -2.31
N ASN A 137 1.68 18.35 -1.05
CA ASN A 137 1.25 17.20 -0.25
C ASN A 137 0.96 17.54 1.20
N SER A 138 0.21 16.65 1.84
CA SER A 138 0.13 16.53 3.28
C SER A 138 0.43 15.11 3.72
N ILE A 139 0.95 14.94 4.93
CA ILE A 139 1.21 13.63 5.53
C ILE A 139 0.07 13.21 6.47
N GLY A 140 -0.10 11.90 6.64
CA GLY A 140 -1.01 11.32 7.62
C GLY A 140 -0.48 11.45 9.05
N ASP A 141 -1.39 11.27 10.01
CA ASP A 141 -1.14 11.34 11.45
C ASP A 141 -0.73 9.99 12.07
N THR A 142 -0.69 8.92 11.28
CA THR A 142 -0.47 7.56 11.75
C THR A 142 0.69 6.94 11.00
N VAL A 143 1.71 6.52 11.74
CA VAL A 143 2.86 5.80 11.23
C VAL A 143 2.70 4.33 11.58
N GLU A 144 2.78 3.46 10.57
CA GLU A 144 2.87 2.02 10.79
C GLU A 144 4.34 1.59 10.77
N TRP A 145 4.78 0.94 11.83
CA TRP A 145 6.10 0.36 11.97
C TRP A 145 6.02 -1.14 11.70
N ARG A 146 6.91 -1.63 10.84
CA ARG A 146 7.11 -3.07 10.63
C ARG A 146 8.20 -3.53 11.57
N VAL A 147 7.88 -4.49 12.44
CA VAL A 147 8.76 -4.93 13.52
C VAL A 147 9.11 -6.40 13.32
N HIS A 148 10.38 -6.68 13.09
CA HIS A 148 10.93 -8.03 12.97
C HIS A 148 11.79 -8.29 14.21
N ASP A 149 11.50 -9.35 14.95
CA ASP A 149 12.26 -9.73 16.15
C ASP A 149 12.38 -8.65 17.24
N GLY A 150 11.34 -7.82 17.36
CA GLY A 150 11.25 -6.73 18.34
C GLY A 150 11.96 -5.45 17.89
N GLU A 151 12.60 -5.45 16.72
CA GLU A 151 13.26 -4.30 16.13
C GLU A 151 12.46 -3.72 14.96
N PRO A 152 12.31 -2.39 14.85
CA PRO A 152 11.70 -1.78 13.68
C PRO A 152 12.61 -1.91 12.45
N VAL A 153 12.08 -2.48 11.37
CA VAL A 153 12.77 -2.67 10.09
C VAL A 153 12.26 -1.73 8.99
N ALA A 154 11.05 -1.20 9.14
CA ALA A 154 10.49 -0.20 8.22
C ALA A 154 9.48 0.71 8.91
N ALA A 155 9.25 1.88 8.31
CA ALA A 155 8.12 2.75 8.62
C ALA A 155 7.27 2.96 7.36
N ILE A 156 5.95 3.03 7.54
CA ILE A 156 4.99 3.27 6.46
C ILE A 156 4.14 4.48 6.85
N LEU A 157 4.10 5.47 5.98
CA LEU A 157 3.33 6.71 6.20
C LEU A 157 2.52 7.07 4.97
N ARG A 158 1.32 7.60 5.21
CA ARG A 158 0.45 8.06 4.14
C ARG A 158 0.82 9.48 3.70
N PHE A 159 0.89 9.69 2.40
CA PHE A 159 0.97 11.00 1.77
C PHE A 159 -0.29 11.23 0.94
N ASN A 160 -0.81 12.45 0.98
CA ASN A 160 -1.91 12.89 0.13
C ASN A 160 -1.40 13.97 -0.81
N PHE A 161 -1.37 13.68 -2.10
CA PHE A 161 -0.89 14.61 -3.12
C PHE A 161 -2.07 15.34 -3.78
N GLU A 162 -1.92 16.63 -4.02
CA GLU A 162 -2.89 17.39 -4.82
C GLU A 162 -2.85 16.94 -6.28
N THR A 163 -4.01 16.68 -6.87
CA THR A 163 -4.12 16.31 -8.29
C THR A 163 -4.86 17.42 -9.04
N GLY A 164 -4.34 17.84 -10.19
CA GLY A 164 -4.80 19.04 -10.89
C GLY A 164 -6.27 18.98 -11.34
N GLY A 165 -6.99 20.09 -11.16
CA GLY A 165 -8.32 20.33 -11.73
C GLY A 165 -9.37 20.86 -10.75
N SER A 166 -9.22 20.59 -9.46
CA SER A 166 -10.09 21.11 -8.38
C SER A 166 -9.40 20.95 -7.02
N PRO A 167 -9.55 21.89 -6.06
CA PRO A 167 -8.94 21.79 -4.71
C PRO A 167 -9.37 20.56 -3.87
N ASN A 168 -10.25 19.70 -4.41
CA ASN A 168 -10.75 18.49 -3.76
C ASN A 168 -10.30 17.19 -4.42
N THR A 169 -9.51 17.21 -5.50
CA THR A 169 -8.97 15.99 -6.11
C THR A 169 -7.60 15.69 -5.50
N ARG A 170 -7.49 14.61 -4.72
CA ARG A 170 -6.23 14.15 -4.11
C ARG A 170 -5.96 12.69 -4.46
N SER A 171 -4.71 12.33 -4.71
CA SER A 171 -4.26 10.94 -4.66
C SER A 171 -3.72 10.63 -3.27
N SER A 172 -3.83 9.37 -2.84
CA SER A 172 -3.31 8.93 -1.54
C SER A 172 -2.33 7.79 -1.77
N GLU A 173 -1.08 7.98 -1.38
CA GLU A 173 0.00 7.01 -1.54
C GLU A 173 0.55 6.62 -0.17
N LEU A 174 1.08 5.42 -0.03
CA LEU A 174 1.88 5.02 1.14
C LEU A 174 3.35 5.06 0.76
N ALA A 175 4.13 5.83 1.50
CA ALA A 175 5.59 5.76 1.45
C ALA A 175 6.08 4.66 2.37
N VAL A 176 6.97 3.80 1.87
CA VAL A 176 7.72 2.84 2.68
C VAL A 176 9.13 3.38 2.89
N PHE A 177 9.56 3.50 4.14
CA PHE A 177 10.86 4.00 4.52
C PHE A 177 11.70 2.90 5.17
N SER A 178 12.98 2.87 4.84
CA SER A 178 13.99 2.12 5.60
C SER A 178 14.31 2.86 6.90
N ILE A 179 14.80 2.14 7.91
CA ILE A 179 15.18 2.72 9.20
C ILE A 179 16.67 3.06 9.19
N GLY A 180 16.99 4.34 9.32
CA GLY A 180 18.36 4.82 9.41
C GLY A 180 19.02 4.41 10.73
N ARG A 181 20.20 3.79 10.64
CA ARG A 181 20.98 3.32 11.79
C ARG A 181 22.47 3.55 11.56
N GLU A 182 23.18 3.91 12.64
CA GLU A 182 24.63 4.16 12.69
C GLU A 182 25.22 4.93 11.49
N ARG A 183 25.59 4.19 10.42
CA ARG A 183 26.32 4.66 9.25
C ARG A 183 25.48 4.67 7.96
N SER A 184 24.24 4.23 8.03
CA SER A 184 23.31 4.26 6.91
C SER A 184 22.13 5.14 7.28
N PRO A 185 21.89 6.27 6.59
CA PRO A 185 20.66 7.01 6.78
C PRO A 185 19.47 6.17 6.31
N GLY A 186 18.30 6.45 6.89
CA GLY A 186 17.03 5.93 6.41
C GLY A 186 16.61 6.73 5.19
N CYS A 187 15.75 6.16 4.35
CA CYS A 187 15.26 6.84 3.15
C CYS A 187 13.99 6.15 2.65
N LEU A 188 13.26 6.82 1.74
CA LEU A 188 12.21 6.18 0.95
C LEU A 188 12.76 4.99 0.16
N VAL A 189 12.13 3.82 0.37
CA VAL A 189 12.30 2.57 -0.37
C VAL A 189 11.44 2.60 -1.64
N ASP A 190 10.12 2.81 -1.51
CA ASP A 190 9.22 3.05 -2.64
C ASP A 190 7.87 3.66 -2.21
N TRP A 191 7.10 4.10 -3.20
CA TRP A 191 5.71 4.54 -3.09
C TRP A 191 4.75 3.39 -3.45
N VAL A 192 3.63 3.31 -2.73
CA VAL A 192 2.52 2.40 -3.04
C VAL A 192 1.27 3.19 -3.38
N THR A 193 0.82 3.07 -4.62
CA THR A 193 -0.32 3.83 -5.16
C THR A 193 -1.66 3.39 -4.56
N ALA A 194 -2.68 4.25 -4.67
CA ALA A 194 -4.01 4.01 -4.09
C ALA A 194 -4.72 2.77 -4.62
N ASP A 195 -4.42 2.36 -5.86
CA ASP A 195 -5.03 1.26 -6.59
C ASP A 195 -4.29 -0.08 -6.41
N ALA A 196 -3.20 -0.10 -5.64
CA ALA A 196 -2.43 -1.30 -5.33
C ALA A 196 -3.31 -2.41 -4.72
N GLN A 197 -3.09 -3.64 -5.18
CA GLN A 197 -3.80 -4.85 -4.76
C GLN A 197 -2.91 -5.73 -3.86
N PRO A 198 -3.48 -6.60 -3.00
CA PRO A 198 -4.91 -6.81 -2.72
C PRO A 198 -5.55 -5.66 -1.91
N SER A 199 -4.73 -4.85 -1.25
CA SER A 199 -5.07 -3.50 -0.81
C SER A 199 -3.78 -2.72 -0.63
N GLN A 200 -3.85 -1.39 -0.71
CA GLN A 200 -2.69 -0.52 -0.54
C GLN A 200 -1.88 -0.81 0.74
N ASN A 201 -2.55 -1.01 1.87
CA ASN A 201 -1.87 -1.31 3.14
C ASN A 201 -1.17 -2.66 3.11
N VAL A 202 -1.76 -3.68 2.48
CA VAL A 202 -1.15 -5.00 2.36
C VAL A 202 0.07 -4.94 1.45
N ALA A 203 -0.03 -4.26 0.30
CA ALA A 203 1.08 -4.07 -0.62
C ALA A 203 2.25 -3.32 0.03
N ALA A 204 1.97 -2.26 0.81
CA ALA A 204 3.01 -1.52 1.53
C ALA A 204 3.71 -2.37 2.61
N ARG A 205 2.97 -3.18 3.36
CA ARG A 205 3.56 -4.13 4.32
C ARG A 205 4.45 -5.15 3.63
N GLN A 206 3.99 -5.71 2.52
CA GLN A 206 4.77 -6.69 1.76
C GLN A 206 6.07 -6.09 1.21
N LEU A 207 5.99 -4.89 0.62
CA LEU A 207 7.16 -4.15 0.17
C LEU A 207 8.14 -3.90 1.31
N ALA A 208 7.64 -3.41 2.45
CA ALA A 208 8.44 -3.13 3.63
C ALA A 208 9.15 -4.38 4.18
N ASP A 209 8.40 -5.47 4.36
CA ASP A 209 8.90 -6.72 4.94
C ASP A 209 9.94 -7.40 4.03
N GLN A 210 9.91 -7.14 2.72
CA GLN A 210 10.82 -7.76 1.75
C GLN A 210 12.05 -6.93 1.45
N GLN A 211 11.93 -5.60 1.43
CA GLN A 211 12.98 -4.73 0.86
C GLN A 211 13.61 -3.77 1.86
N ALA A 212 12.90 -3.39 2.94
CA ALA A 212 13.39 -2.30 3.80
C ALA A 212 14.51 -2.73 4.75
N GLU A 213 14.52 -4.00 5.19
CA GLU A 213 15.56 -4.52 6.08
C GLU A 213 16.90 -4.59 5.34
N GLY A 214 17.84 -3.73 5.74
CA GLY A 214 19.17 -3.66 5.13
C GLY A 214 19.24 -2.86 3.82
N PHE A 215 18.17 -2.15 3.44
CA PHE A 215 18.14 -1.32 2.22
C PHE A 215 19.24 -0.25 2.23
N ASP A 216 20.09 -0.25 1.19
CA ASP A 216 21.15 0.76 1.02
C ASP A 216 20.64 1.92 0.16
N CYS A 217 20.42 3.06 0.81
CA CYS A 217 19.92 4.27 0.17
C CYS A 217 20.79 4.83 -0.96
N ALA A 218 22.07 4.46 -1.04
CA ALA A 218 22.98 4.92 -2.08
C ALA A 218 23.02 3.98 -3.30
N SER A 219 22.89 2.67 -3.11
CA SER A 219 22.99 1.69 -4.21
C SER A 219 21.65 1.12 -4.66
N ASP A 220 20.70 0.98 -3.75
CA ASP A 220 19.46 0.25 -4.01
C ASP A 220 18.35 1.19 -4.50
N ARG A 221 18.49 2.49 -4.22
CA ARG A 221 17.84 3.57 -4.97
C ARG A 221 18.46 3.68 -6.35
N SER A 222 18.08 2.79 -7.25
CA SER A 222 18.56 2.90 -8.62
C SER A 222 17.97 4.14 -9.31
N PRO A 223 18.80 5.04 -9.89
CA PRO A 223 18.35 6.04 -10.88
C PRO A 223 17.70 5.39 -12.11
N ASP A 224 17.90 4.09 -12.26
CA ASP A 224 17.32 3.25 -13.29
C ASP A 224 15.85 2.91 -13.01
N ARG A 225 15.25 3.11 -11.82
CA ARG A 225 13.83 2.72 -11.65
C ARG A 225 12.86 3.69 -12.37
N SER A 226 13.25 4.96 -12.52
CA SER A 226 12.49 5.97 -13.28
C SER A 226 12.76 5.94 -14.79
N GLN A 227 13.89 5.38 -15.25
CA GLN A 227 14.15 5.09 -16.68
C GLN A 227 13.75 3.67 -17.07
N ALA A 228 13.85 2.70 -16.17
CA ALA A 228 13.25 1.38 -16.28
C ALA A 228 11.74 1.51 -16.31
N ALA A 229 11.05 2.48 -15.69
CA ALA A 229 9.63 2.71 -15.98
C ALA A 229 9.34 3.01 -17.47
N ALA A 230 10.34 3.44 -18.24
CA ALA A 230 10.27 3.59 -19.70
C ALA A 230 10.78 2.35 -20.49
N GLU A 231 11.55 1.44 -19.87
CA GLU A 231 12.03 0.17 -20.46
C GLU A 231 11.28 -1.09 -19.94
N LEU A 232 10.45 -0.93 -18.91
CA LEU A 232 9.49 -1.87 -18.29
C LEU A 232 8.20 -1.96 -19.10
N GLN A 233 8.09 -1.21 -20.18
CA GLN A 233 6.85 -1.09 -20.90
C GLN A 233 6.72 -2.24 -21.89
N LEU A 234 5.98 -3.27 -21.49
CA LEU A 234 5.36 -4.16 -22.46
C LEU A 234 4.64 -3.28 -23.49
N PRO A 235 4.89 -3.48 -24.80
CA PRO A 235 4.27 -2.61 -25.80
C PRO A 235 2.76 -2.81 -25.81
N ASN A 236 2.02 -1.76 -26.18
CA ASN A 236 0.57 -1.81 -26.32
C ASN A 236 0.08 -2.97 -27.20
N SER A 237 0.93 -3.46 -28.13
CA SER A 237 0.63 -4.60 -28.98
C SER A 237 0.47 -5.93 -28.25
N VAL A 238 0.95 -6.05 -27.00
CA VAL A 238 0.81 -7.25 -26.17
C VAL A 238 -0.13 -7.07 -24.98
N MET A 239 -0.58 -5.84 -24.71
CA MET A 239 -1.60 -5.59 -23.71
C MET A 239 -2.96 -6.15 -24.14
N GLY A 240 -3.81 -6.47 -23.18
CA GLY A 240 -5.18 -6.94 -23.42
C GLY A 240 -5.49 -8.28 -22.78
N THR A 241 -6.68 -8.80 -23.05
CA THR A 241 -7.13 -10.09 -22.50
C THR A 241 -6.97 -11.20 -23.53
N PHE A 242 -6.48 -12.34 -23.06
CA PHE A 242 -6.20 -13.53 -23.86
C PHE A 242 -6.78 -14.76 -23.19
N ASP A 243 -7.16 -15.75 -23.98
CA ASP A 243 -7.64 -17.04 -23.51
C ASP A 243 -7.24 -18.16 -24.51
N ARG A 244 -7.48 -19.43 -24.20
CA ARG A 244 -7.05 -20.54 -25.07
C ARG A 244 -7.78 -20.58 -26.41
N THR A 245 -9.00 -20.03 -26.48
CA THR A 245 -9.84 -20.00 -27.68
C THR A 245 -10.78 -18.77 -27.67
N GLN A 246 -11.28 -18.35 -28.84
CA GLN A 246 -12.26 -17.26 -28.94
C GLN A 246 -13.57 -17.56 -28.20
N ALA A 247 -13.97 -18.83 -28.13
CA ALA A 247 -15.14 -19.23 -27.37
C ALA A 247 -14.93 -19.03 -25.85
N ALA A 248 -13.73 -19.33 -25.35
CA ALA A 248 -13.38 -19.13 -23.94
C ALA A 248 -13.39 -17.64 -23.54
N CYS A 249 -13.08 -16.74 -24.48
CA CYS A 249 -13.19 -15.30 -24.26
C CYS A 249 -14.61 -14.83 -23.88
N ALA A 250 -15.66 -15.55 -24.31
CA ALA A 250 -17.05 -15.20 -23.97
C ALA A 250 -17.49 -15.72 -22.59
N GLU A 251 -16.70 -16.57 -21.94
CA GLU A 251 -17.03 -17.18 -20.66
C GLU A 251 -16.49 -16.35 -19.49
N THR A 252 -17.24 -16.16 -18.42
CA THR A 252 -16.85 -15.26 -17.30
C THR A 252 -15.95 -15.92 -16.25
N THR A 253 -15.71 -17.23 -16.31
CA THR A 253 -15.08 -18.00 -15.22
C THR A 253 -13.98 -18.96 -15.70
N THR A 254 -13.27 -18.59 -16.77
CA THR A 254 -12.24 -19.46 -17.34
C THR A 254 -10.98 -19.48 -16.49
N THR A 255 -10.45 -20.67 -16.24
CA THR A 255 -9.18 -20.89 -15.54
C THR A 255 -7.96 -20.70 -16.44
N SER A 256 -8.15 -20.18 -17.65
CA SER A 256 -7.08 -19.95 -18.62
C SER A 256 -6.98 -18.51 -19.08
N ARG A 257 -7.82 -17.62 -18.54
CA ARG A 257 -7.75 -16.20 -18.85
C ARG A 257 -6.46 -15.59 -18.31
N LEU A 258 -5.81 -14.83 -19.19
CA LEU A 258 -4.71 -13.94 -18.88
C LEU A 258 -5.08 -12.53 -19.32
N THR A 259 -4.95 -11.55 -18.45
CA THR A 259 -5.00 -10.14 -18.83
C THR A 259 -3.61 -9.52 -18.63
N ILE A 260 -3.05 -8.96 -19.70
CA ILE A 260 -1.75 -8.29 -19.70
C ILE A 260 -1.99 -6.80 -19.58
N LEU A 261 -1.53 -6.22 -18.48
CA LEU A 261 -1.47 -4.79 -18.20
C LEU A 261 -0.02 -4.30 -18.30
N GLN A 262 0.17 -3.00 -18.09
CA GLN A 262 1.48 -2.36 -18.27
C GLN A 262 2.51 -2.89 -17.27
N ASP A 263 2.06 -3.10 -16.05
CA ASP A 263 2.84 -3.39 -14.84
C ASP A 263 2.42 -4.72 -14.19
N ARG A 264 1.51 -5.46 -14.82
CA ARG A 264 0.86 -6.63 -14.21
C ARG A 264 0.39 -7.67 -15.21
N LEU A 265 0.48 -8.94 -14.80
CA LEU A 265 -0.13 -10.09 -15.46
C LEU A 265 -1.24 -10.65 -14.55
N ASP A 266 -2.49 -10.59 -14.98
CA ASP A 266 -3.64 -11.11 -14.21
C ASP A 266 -4.02 -12.51 -14.67
N PHE A 267 -4.02 -13.46 -13.74
CA PHE A 267 -4.42 -14.85 -13.93
C PHE A 267 -5.71 -15.16 -13.17
N TYR A 268 -6.37 -16.27 -13.48
CA TYR A 268 -7.55 -16.69 -12.68
C TYR A 268 -7.20 -16.99 -11.21
N TYR A 269 -5.97 -17.38 -10.92
CA TYR A 269 -5.50 -17.83 -9.61
C TYR A 269 -4.68 -16.77 -8.87
N GLY A 270 -4.51 -15.57 -9.40
CA GLY A 270 -3.59 -14.58 -8.86
C GLY A 270 -3.16 -13.54 -9.88
N TYR A 271 -2.15 -12.75 -9.53
CA TYR A 271 -1.53 -11.81 -10.44
C TYR A 271 -0.02 -11.80 -10.24
N ALA A 272 0.74 -11.41 -11.26
CA ALA A 272 2.17 -11.19 -11.15
C ALA A 272 2.50 -9.72 -11.44
N THR A 273 3.20 -9.04 -10.52
CA THR A 273 3.67 -7.66 -10.74
C THR A 273 4.96 -7.68 -11.53
N VAL A 274 5.03 -6.90 -12.59
CA VAL A 274 6.19 -6.81 -13.47
C VAL A 274 7.30 -6.01 -12.77
N ASP A 275 8.42 -6.68 -12.50
CA ASP A 275 9.62 -6.08 -11.90
C ASP A 275 10.65 -5.69 -12.97
N ARG A 276 10.73 -6.46 -14.06
CA ARG A 276 11.61 -6.18 -15.21
C ARG A 276 11.08 -6.76 -16.51
N VAL A 277 11.32 -6.08 -17.63
CA VAL A 277 11.02 -6.58 -18.99
C VAL A 277 12.28 -6.53 -19.83
N VAL A 278 12.60 -7.62 -20.52
CA VAL A 278 13.76 -7.71 -21.42
C VAL A 278 13.34 -8.31 -22.75
N PHE A 279 13.51 -7.57 -23.85
CA PHE A 279 13.22 -8.09 -25.19
C PHE A 279 14.35 -8.98 -25.71
N ARG A 280 14.07 -10.26 -25.98
CA ARG A 280 15.04 -11.21 -26.55
C ARG A 280 14.36 -12.16 -27.54
N ALA A 281 15.01 -12.41 -28.67
CA ALA A 281 14.62 -13.46 -29.63
C ALA A 281 13.12 -13.43 -30.03
N GLY A 282 12.56 -12.23 -30.27
CA GLY A 282 11.18 -12.06 -30.71
C GLY A 282 10.12 -12.19 -29.61
N GLY A 283 10.52 -12.15 -28.34
CA GLY A 283 9.63 -12.16 -27.19
C GLY A 283 10.17 -11.33 -26.03
N TYR A 284 9.42 -11.28 -24.93
CA TYR A 284 9.73 -10.55 -23.71
C TYR A 284 9.95 -11.53 -22.58
N ASP A 285 11.12 -11.45 -21.95
CA ASP A 285 11.40 -12.08 -20.67
C ASP A 285 10.96 -11.09 -19.58
N ILE A 286 10.10 -11.52 -18.68
CA ILE A 286 9.41 -10.69 -17.70
C ILE A 286 9.75 -11.27 -16.32
N ASP A 287 10.60 -10.58 -15.58
CA ASP A 287 10.77 -10.89 -14.17
C ASP A 287 9.57 -10.31 -13.43
N ALA A 288 8.91 -11.15 -12.64
CA ALA A 288 7.71 -10.76 -11.92
C ALA A 288 7.62 -11.44 -10.56
N ILE A 289 6.84 -10.83 -9.68
CA ILE A 289 6.51 -11.40 -8.37
C ILE A 289 5.07 -11.91 -8.44
N LEU A 290 4.89 -13.23 -8.35
CA LEU A 290 3.59 -13.89 -8.41
C LEU A 290 2.91 -13.88 -7.03
N PHE A 291 1.68 -13.37 -7.00
CA PHE A 291 0.79 -13.36 -5.85
C PHE A 291 -0.42 -14.27 -6.13
N GLN A 292 -0.55 -15.37 -5.39
CA GLN A 292 -1.65 -16.32 -5.55
C GLN A 292 -2.85 -15.95 -4.64
N LEU A 293 -4.09 -16.16 -5.11
CA LEU A 293 -5.29 -15.95 -4.31
C LEU A 293 -5.43 -17.06 -3.24
N GLU A 294 -5.87 -16.70 -2.03
CA GLU A 294 -6.03 -17.61 -0.89
C GLU A 294 -7.00 -18.77 -1.21
N GLY A 295 -6.56 -20.01 -0.91
CA GLY A 295 -7.45 -21.18 -0.97
C GLY A 295 -6.81 -22.57 -1.02
N GLN A 296 -5.49 -22.72 -1.25
CA GLN A 296 -4.88 -24.07 -1.30
C GLN A 296 -3.48 -24.23 -0.69
N VAL A 297 -2.62 -23.20 -0.61
CA VAL A 297 -1.28 -23.27 0.03
C VAL A 297 -0.90 -21.87 0.51
N GLU A 298 -0.07 -21.76 1.54
CA GLU A 298 0.49 -20.51 2.06
C GLU A 298 1.00 -19.59 0.93
N VAL A 299 0.42 -18.39 0.84
CA VAL A 299 0.68 -17.42 -0.23
C VAL A 299 1.99 -16.70 0.05
N ARG A 300 3.11 -17.34 -0.29
CA ARG A 300 4.41 -16.67 -0.38
C ARG A 300 4.54 -16.06 -1.77
N PRO A 301 4.83 -14.75 -1.90
CA PRO A 301 5.20 -14.16 -3.17
C PRO A 301 6.40 -14.89 -3.76
N GLU A 302 6.30 -15.31 -5.01
CA GLU A 302 7.32 -16.10 -5.68
C GLU A 302 7.91 -15.29 -6.83
N ALA A 303 9.24 -15.19 -6.88
CA ALA A 303 9.92 -14.62 -8.03
C ALA A 303 9.82 -15.60 -9.20
N VAL A 304 9.18 -15.17 -10.28
CA VAL A 304 8.93 -15.99 -11.47
C VAL A 304 9.39 -15.22 -12.71
N GLU A 305 10.15 -15.89 -13.57
CA GLU A 305 10.46 -15.38 -14.90
C GLU A 305 9.41 -15.90 -15.89
N TYR A 306 8.68 -14.99 -16.53
CA TYR A 306 7.73 -15.30 -17.60
C TYR A 306 8.35 -14.99 -18.96
N ARG A 307 8.04 -15.85 -19.94
CA ARG A 307 8.40 -15.66 -21.34
C ARG A 307 7.13 -15.38 -22.13
N LEU A 308 7.02 -14.20 -22.72
CA LEU A 308 5.92 -13.79 -23.58
C LEU A 308 6.37 -13.69 -25.05
N GLU A 309 5.76 -14.48 -25.93
CA GLU A 309 6.08 -14.44 -27.36
C GLU A 309 4.84 -14.10 -28.18
N PRO A 310 4.76 -12.88 -28.73
CA PRO A 310 3.69 -12.53 -29.65
C PRO A 310 3.81 -13.34 -30.92
N ASN A 311 2.68 -13.77 -31.47
CA ASN A 311 2.67 -14.29 -32.82
C ASN A 311 2.87 -13.14 -33.83
N THR A 312 3.24 -13.50 -35.06
CA THR A 312 3.54 -12.51 -36.12
C THR A 312 2.31 -11.74 -36.60
N GLN A 313 1.10 -12.13 -36.20
CA GLN A 313 -0.17 -11.57 -36.64
C GLN A 313 -0.83 -10.66 -35.57
N GLY A 314 -0.30 -10.64 -34.34
CA GLY A 314 -0.78 -9.81 -33.22
C GLY A 314 -2.05 -10.34 -32.51
N ASP A 315 -2.57 -11.47 -32.95
CA ASP A 315 -3.84 -12.08 -32.49
C ASP A 315 -3.63 -13.21 -31.47
N GLY A 316 -2.39 -13.46 -31.04
CA GLY A 316 -2.09 -14.47 -30.05
C GLY A 316 -0.70 -14.36 -29.45
N ILE A 317 -0.52 -15.00 -28.30
CA ILE A 317 0.72 -15.02 -27.53
C ILE A 317 1.04 -16.47 -27.09
N ARG A 318 2.33 -16.74 -26.87
CA ARG A 318 2.76 -17.91 -26.10
C ARG A 318 3.34 -17.44 -24.78
N LEU A 319 2.81 -17.98 -23.69
CA LEU A 319 3.29 -17.72 -22.33
C LEU A 319 4.02 -18.95 -21.78
N GLY A 320 5.24 -18.77 -21.30
CA GLY A 320 5.95 -19.75 -20.45
C GLY A 320 6.26 -19.13 -19.09
N ALA A 321 6.44 -19.96 -18.07
CA ALA A 321 7.03 -19.55 -16.79
C ALA A 321 8.18 -20.51 -16.44
N SER A 322 9.18 -20.05 -15.71
CA SER A 322 10.37 -20.86 -15.34
C SER A 322 10.05 -22.20 -14.65
N TYR A 323 8.88 -22.32 -14.02
CA TYR A 323 8.40 -23.54 -13.37
C TYR A 323 7.71 -24.56 -14.30
N PHE A 324 7.23 -24.13 -15.49
CA PHE A 324 6.66 -25.05 -16.47
C PHE A 324 7.77 -25.55 -17.39
N SER A 325 8.21 -26.79 -17.18
CA SER A 325 9.09 -27.47 -18.13
C SER A 325 8.39 -27.62 -19.48
N GLU A 326 8.92 -26.91 -20.49
CA GLU A 326 8.72 -27.03 -21.95
C GLU A 326 7.33 -26.68 -22.56
N ASP A 327 6.22 -26.79 -21.84
CA ASP A 327 4.88 -26.51 -22.40
C ASP A 327 4.48 -25.03 -22.29
N ARG A 328 4.81 -24.24 -23.32
CA ARG A 328 4.30 -22.87 -23.46
C ARG A 328 2.82 -22.86 -23.77
N LEU A 329 2.03 -22.15 -22.95
CA LEU A 329 0.60 -21.97 -23.15
C LEU A 329 0.35 -21.02 -24.34
N SER A 330 -0.30 -21.53 -25.38
CA SER A 330 -0.76 -20.72 -26.51
C SER A 330 -2.12 -20.10 -26.19
N LEU A 331 -2.22 -18.78 -26.33
CA LEU A 331 -3.44 -18.01 -26.10
C LEU A 331 -3.76 -17.14 -27.33
N VAL A 332 -5.05 -16.91 -27.55
CA VAL A 332 -5.59 -16.00 -28.56
C VAL A 332 -6.16 -14.77 -27.88
N ARG A 333 -6.06 -13.63 -28.57
CA ARG A 333 -6.57 -12.34 -28.12
C ARG A 333 -8.10 -12.37 -28.14
N CYS A 334 -8.72 -11.95 -27.04
CA CYS A 334 -10.16 -11.74 -26.99
C CYS A 334 -10.53 -10.46 -27.75
N ASP A 335 -11.60 -10.50 -28.54
CA ASP A 335 -12.10 -9.31 -29.23
C ASP A 335 -12.64 -8.31 -28.19
N GLU A 336 -12.27 -7.03 -28.32
CA GLU A 336 -12.92 -5.95 -27.58
C GLU A 336 -14.32 -5.75 -28.18
N SER A 337 -15.36 -6.27 -27.51
CA SER A 337 -16.76 -6.10 -27.90
C SER A 337 -17.34 -4.76 -27.46
#